data_AF-A0A5M8PCG0-F1
#
_entry.id   AF-A0A5M8PCG0-F1
#
_cell.length_a   1.000
_cell.length_b   1.000
_cell.length_c   1.000
_cell.angle_alpha   90.00
_cell.angle_beta   90.00
_cell.angle_gamma   90.00
#
_symmetry.space_group_name_H-M   'P 1'
#
loop_
_entity.id
_entity.type
_entity.pdbx_description
1 polymer ?
#
loop_
_entity_poly.entity_id
_entity_poly.type
_entity_poly.pdbx_seq_one_letter_code
_entity_poly.pdbx_strand_id
1 'polypeptide(L)'
;MVLIWNGLAGGDDEYCAILVAINSLLQMVLFAPMAVFFISVISREPGALSISYQVVATSVAVFLGIPLGAAIITRFLLRAIAGDSWYQRVFL
;
A
#
# COMPACT_ATOMS: atom_id res chain seq x y z
N MET A 1 -12.39 -4.38 3.26
CA MET A 1 -13.59 -3.97 2.50
C MET A 1 -13.70 -4.79 1.21
N VAL A 2 -12.78 -4.63 0.26
CA VAL A 2 -12.85 -5.35 -1.03
C VAL A 2 -12.82 -6.89 -0.90
N LEU A 3 -12.05 -7.44 0.05
CA LEU A 3 -12.05 -8.90 0.32
C LEU A 3 -13.40 -9.43 0.79
N ILE A 4 -14.10 -8.66 1.65
CA ILE A 4 -15.42 -9.04 2.15
C ILE A 4 -16.44 -9.05 1.00
N TRP A 5 -16.38 -8.03 0.14
CA TRP A 5 -17.25 -7.96 -1.04
C TRP A 5 -16.95 -9.06 -2.05
N ASN A 6 -15.67 -9.40 -2.24
CA ASN A 6 -15.25 -10.50 -3.09
C ASN A 6 -15.84 -11.82 -2.59
N GLY A 7 -15.70 -12.11 -1.30
CA GLY A 7 -16.31 -13.30 -0.69
C GLY A 7 -17.84 -13.30 -0.79
N LEU A 8 -18.51 -12.17 -0.57
CA LEU A 8 -19.98 -12.05 -0.73
C LEU A 8 -20.44 -12.25 -2.18
N ALA A 9 -19.62 -11.87 -3.15
CA ALA A 9 -19.89 -12.07 -4.57
C ALA A 9 -19.52 -13.47 -5.08
N GLY A 10 -19.03 -14.36 -4.22
CA GLY A 10 -18.56 -15.70 -4.59
C GLY A 10 -17.25 -15.70 -5.39
N GLY A 11 -16.43 -14.66 -5.23
CA GLY A 11 -15.13 -14.53 -5.86
C GLY A 11 -14.04 -15.35 -5.18
N ASP A 12 -12.87 -15.41 -5.82
CA ASP A 12 -11.67 -16.06 -5.27
C ASP A 12 -10.93 -15.10 -4.34
N ASP A 13 -10.88 -15.44 -3.04
CA ASP A 13 -10.30 -14.58 -2.02
C ASP A 13 -8.76 -14.53 -2.06
N GLU A 14 -8.10 -15.61 -2.47
CA GLU A 14 -6.63 -15.64 -2.59
C GLU A 14 -6.18 -14.75 -3.75
N TYR A 15 -6.85 -14.86 -4.89
CA TYR A 15 -6.61 -14.01 -6.05
C TYR A 15 -6.91 -12.54 -5.73
N CYS A 16 -8.02 -12.26 -5.05
CA CYS A 16 -8.35 -10.90 -4.61
C CYS A 16 -7.26 -10.33 -3.69
N ALA A 17 -6.76 -11.12 -2.73
CA ALA A 17 -5.70 -10.69 -1.83
C ALA A 17 -4.39 -10.37 -2.58
N ILE A 18 -4.01 -11.18 -3.56
CA ILE A 18 -2.84 -10.94 -4.41
C ILE A 18 -3.02 -9.64 -5.20
N LEU A 19 -4.18 -9.44 -5.82
CA LEU A 19 -4.48 -8.21 -6.57
C LEU A 19 -4.41 -6.97 -5.70
N VAL A 20 -4.97 -7.02 -4.48
CA VAL A 20 -4.90 -5.92 -3.53
C VAL A 20 -3.46 -5.61 -3.14
N ALA A 21 -2.65 -6.63 -2.87
CA ALA A 21 -1.24 -6.46 -2.53
C ALA A 21 -0.45 -5.80 -3.68
N ILE A 22 -0.64 -6.28 -4.91
CA ILE A 22 0.00 -5.70 -6.10
C ILE A 22 -0.46 -4.26 -6.30
N ASN A 23 -1.76 -3.99 -6.19
CA ASN A 23 -2.31 -2.65 -6.32
C ASN A 23 -1.68 -1.69 -5.30
N SER A 24 -1.56 -2.08 -4.04
CA SER A 24 -0.91 -1.24 -3.02
C SER A 24 0.57 -0.98 -3.30
N LEU A 25 1.29 -1.97 -3.84
CA LEU A 25 2.69 -1.79 -4.25
C LEU A 25 2.81 -0.81 -5.43
N LEU A 26 1.96 -0.98 -6.45
CA LEU A 26 1.91 -0.08 -7.59
C LEU A 26 1.53 1.34 -7.16
N GLN A 27 0.56 1.50 -6.26
CA GLN A 27 0.19 2.80 -5.71
C GLN A 27 1.37 3.46 -4.98
N MET A 28 2.14 2.71 -4.20
CA MET A 28 3.30 3.26 -3.50
C MET A 28 4.32 3.92 -4.45
N VAL A 29 4.50 3.35 -5.64
CA VAL A 29 5.49 3.81 -6.63
C VAL A 29 4.90 4.79 -7.63
N LEU A 30 3.71 4.50 -8.15
CA LEU A 30 3.11 5.20 -9.29
C LEU A 30 2.22 6.37 -8.88
N PHE A 31 1.76 6.45 -7.64
CA PHE A 31 0.81 7.49 -7.24
C PHE A 31 1.38 8.91 -7.40
N ALA A 32 2.59 9.16 -6.91
CA ALA A 32 3.22 10.48 -7.04
C ALA A 32 3.55 10.85 -8.51
N PRO A 33 4.15 9.96 -9.34
CA PRO A 33 4.34 10.22 -10.77
C PRO A 33 3.03 10.47 -11.51
N MET A 34 1.99 9.68 -11.25
CA MET A 34 0.69 9.82 -11.91
C MET A 34 -0.01 11.11 -11.50
N ALA A 35 0.06 11.50 -10.23
CA ALA A 35 -0.48 12.78 -9.76
C ALA A 35 0.15 13.98 -10.49
N VAL A 36 1.48 13.97 -10.64
CA VAL A 36 2.19 15.00 -11.40
C VAL A 36 1.79 14.95 -12.88
N PHE A 37 1.79 13.77 -13.50
CA PHE A 37 1.43 13.62 -14.91
C PHE A 37 0.03 14.18 -15.22
N PHE A 38 -0.99 13.78 -14.45
CA PHE A 38 -2.35 14.26 -14.69
C PHE A 38 -2.51 15.74 -14.38
N ILE A 39 -1.99 16.22 -13.25
CA ILE A 39 -2.31 17.58 -12.79
C ILE A 39 -1.42 18.62 -13.46
N SER A 40 -0.12 18.34 -13.62
CA SER A 40 0.83 19.32 -14.18
C SER A 40 0.95 19.24 -15.71
N VAL A 41 0.88 18.03 -16.31
CA VAL A 41 1.10 17.86 -17.77
C VAL A 41 -0.21 17.92 -18.55
N ILE A 42 -1.25 17.20 -18.09
CA ILE A 42 -2.52 17.10 -18.82
C ILE A 42 -3.40 18.32 -18.59
N SER A 43 -3.62 18.74 -17.33
CA SER A 43 -4.56 19.84 -17.04
C SER A 43 -4.11 21.21 -17.54
N ARG A 44 -2.80 21.43 -17.72
CA ARG A 44 -2.18 22.70 -18.19
C ARG A 44 -2.69 23.96 -17.47
N GLU A 45 -3.15 23.83 -16.22
CA GLU A 45 -3.70 24.96 -15.48
C GLU A 45 -2.57 25.90 -15.00
N PRO A 46 -2.73 27.22 -15.18
CA PRO A 46 -1.79 28.22 -14.66
C PRO A 46 -1.85 28.23 -13.12
N GLY A 47 -0.99 27.44 -12.48
CA GLY A 47 -0.94 27.26 -11.01
C GLY A 47 -0.72 25.83 -10.55
N ALA A 48 -0.93 24.84 -11.44
CA ALA A 48 -0.72 23.42 -11.16
C ALA A 48 0.74 23.04 -10.85
N LEU A 49 1.69 23.91 -11.21
CA LEU A 49 3.11 23.82 -10.84
C LEU A 49 3.37 23.89 -9.32
N SER A 50 2.36 24.23 -8.51
CA SER A 50 2.48 24.22 -7.05
C SER A 50 2.38 22.82 -6.42
N ILE A 51 1.97 21.79 -7.17
CA ILE A 51 1.97 20.42 -6.65
C ILE A 51 3.41 19.91 -6.59
N SER A 52 3.95 19.95 -5.37
CA SER A 52 5.25 19.38 -5.07
C SER A 52 5.16 17.86 -5.07
N TYR A 53 5.79 17.24 -6.07
CA TYR A 53 6.03 15.79 -6.12
C TYR A 53 6.54 15.26 -4.77
N GLN A 54 7.43 16.02 -4.11
CA GLN A 54 8.00 15.66 -2.83
C GLN A 54 6.95 15.54 -1.74
N VAL A 55 5.94 16.41 -1.72
CA VAL A 55 4.84 16.34 -0.74
C VAL A 55 4.04 15.07 -0.96
N VAL A 56 3.65 14.79 -2.21
CA VAL A 56 2.85 13.59 -2.54
C VAL A 56 3.64 12.30 -2.23
N ALA A 57 4.90 12.24 -2.65
CA ALA A 57 5.77 11.09 -2.39
C ALA A 57 6.01 10.88 -0.89
N THR A 58 6.20 11.96 -0.12
CA THR A 58 6.36 11.88 1.33
C THR A 58 5.08 11.39 2.00
N SER A 59 3.91 11.90 1.59
CA SER A 59 2.63 11.42 2.11
C SER A 59 2.44 9.93 1.85
N VAL A 60 2.70 9.46 0.62
CA VAL A 60 2.61 8.03 0.29
C VAL A 60 3.59 7.19 1.10
N ALA A 61 4.83 7.65 1.26
CA ALA A 61 5.84 6.95 2.05
C ALA A 61 5.45 6.86 3.54
N VAL A 62 4.89 7.93 4.11
CA VAL A 62 4.46 7.96 5.52
C VAL A 62 3.21 7.11 5.74
N PHE A 63 2.19 7.24 4.90
CA PHE A 63 0.91 6.56 5.10
C PHE A 63 0.88 5.12 4.62
N LEU A 64 1.66 4.75 3.60
CA LEU A 64 1.72 3.36 3.11
C LEU A 64 3.07 2.70 3.43
N GLY A 65 4.18 3.42 3.26
CA GLY A 65 5.53 2.87 3.45
C GLY A 65 5.84 2.50 4.90
N ILE A 66 5.57 3.39 5.86
CA ILE A 66 5.82 3.12 7.29
C ILE A 66 4.98 1.94 7.78
N PRO A 67 3.65 1.86 7.57
CA PRO A 67 2.86 0.71 7.99
C PRO A 67 3.30 -0.60 7.34
N LEU A 68 3.65 -0.59 6.05
CA LEU A 68 4.17 -1.78 5.37
C LEU A 68 5.49 -2.23 5.99
N GLY A 69 6.43 -1.30 6.18
CA GLY A 69 7.70 -1.58 6.83
C GLY A 69 7.52 -2.12 8.25
N ALA A 70 6.64 -1.50 9.04
CA ALA A 70 6.32 -1.94 10.39
C ALA A 70 5.73 -3.36 10.41
N ALA A 71 4.82 -3.69 9.47
CA ALA A 71 4.24 -5.02 9.34
C ALA A 71 5.31 -6.08 9.00
N ILE A 72 6.21 -5.76 8.07
CA ILE A 72 7.31 -6.64 7.67
C ILE A 72 8.27 -6.87 8.84
N ILE A 73 8.70 -5.79 9.51
CA ILE A 73 9.62 -5.86 10.65
C ILE A 73 8.98 -6.68 11.78
N THR A 74 7.72 -6.41 12.12
CA THR A 74 7.00 -7.13 13.18
C THR A 74 6.93 -8.62 12.87
N ARG A 75 6.65 -9.00 11.62
CA ARG A 75 6.61 -10.40 11.19
C ARG A 75 7.96 -11.09 11.35
N PHE A 76 9.06 -10.47 10.91
CA PHE A 76 10.37 -11.08 11.01
C PHE A 76 10.89 -11.11 12.46
N LEU A 77 10.71 -10.02 13.20
CA LEU A 77 11.18 -9.89 14.57
C LEU A 77 10.47 -10.86 15.52
N LEU A 78 9.15 -10.96 15.45
CA LEU A 78 8.38 -11.85 16.31
C LEU A 78 8.65 -13.33 16.01
N ARG A 79 8.81 -13.70 14.73
CA ARG A 79 9.18 -15.06 14.36
C ARG A 79 10.58 -15.42 14.85
N ALA A 80 11.52 -14.47 14.80
CA ALA A 80 12.89 -14.68 15.28
C ALA A 80 12.98 -14.80 16.82
N ILE A 81 12.22 -14.00 17.57
CA ILE A 81 12.31 -13.96 19.04
C ILE A 81 11.44 -15.04 19.70
N ALA A 82 10.18 -15.17 19.27
CA ALA A 82 9.20 -16.03 19.93
C ALA A 82 9.05 -17.41 19.27
N GLY A 83 9.66 -17.60 18.09
CA GLY A 83 9.57 -18.83 17.31
C GLY A 83 8.26 -18.97 16.54
N ASP A 84 8.29 -19.78 15.48
CA ASP A 84 7.15 -19.94 14.56
C ASP A 84 5.88 -20.43 15.25
N SER A 85 6.02 -21.32 16.23
CA SER A 85 4.88 -21.95 16.88
C SER A 85 4.11 -21.02 17.84
N TRP A 86 4.79 -20.01 18.38
CA TRP A 86 4.15 -18.94 19.17
C TRP A 86 3.53 -17.91 18.23
N TYR A 87 4.25 -17.52 17.17
CA TYR A 87 3.75 -16.55 16.17
C TYR A 87 2.42 -17.00 15.54
N GLN A 88 2.29 -18.28 15.17
CA GLN A 88 1.07 -18.81 14.54
C GLN A 88 -0.08 -19.11 15.50
N ARG A 89 0.16 -19.25 16.81
CA ARG A 89 -0.88 -19.65 17.78
C ARG A 89 -1.31 -18.54 18.73
N VAL A 90 -0.51 -17.50 18.87
CA VAL A 90 -0.73 -16.43 19.87
C VAL A 90 -0.84 -15.05 19.21
N PHE A 91 -0.09 -14.79 18.16
CA PHE A 91 -0.06 -13.46 17.52
C PHE A 91 -0.99 -13.33 16.31
N LEU A 92 -1.01 -14.35 15.43
CA LEU A 92 -1.98 -14.48 14.33
C LEU A 92 -3.21 -15.28 14.81
#